data_AF-A0A3B9QFE3-F1
#
_entry.id   AF-A0A3B9QFE3-F1
#
_cell.length_a   1.000
_cell.length_b   1.000
_cell.length_c   1.000
_cell.angle_alpha   90.00
_cell.angle_beta   90.00
_cell.angle_gamma   90.00
#
_symmetry.space_group_name_H-M   'P 1'
#
loop_
_entity.id
_entity.type
_entity.pdbx_description
1 polymer ?
#
loop_
_entity_poly.entity_id
_entity_poly.type
_entity_poly.pdbx_seq_one_letter_code
_entity_poly.pdbx_strand_id
1 'polypeptide(L)'
;VDERTDLYSLGATLYRLAAGSAPFYGERNELLHAHVKLSPPDPRQAGVADDLAEIILRSMSKLPGDRFQSGADFAAALATVDKTGPKGRKRGFLGRIARR
;
A
#
# COMPACT_ATOMS: atom_id res chain seq x y z
N VAL A 1 17.06 15.95 8.29
CA VAL A 1 16.19 15.23 7.32
C VAL A 1 16.49 13.75 7.50
N ASP A 2 15.47 12.92 7.66
CA ASP A 2 15.60 11.47 7.92
C ASP A 2 15.27 10.71 6.62
N GLU A 3 16.18 9.89 6.11
CA GLU A 3 16.03 9.13 4.86
C GLU A 3 14.81 8.19 4.86
N ARG A 4 14.34 7.79 6.05
CA ARG A 4 13.12 6.98 6.21
C ARG A 4 11.85 7.77 5.89
N THR A 5 11.96 9.07 5.66
CA THR A 5 10.89 9.93 5.12
C THR A 5 10.65 9.63 3.64
N ASP A 6 11.72 9.39 2.88
CA ASP A 6 11.61 9.01 1.46
C ASP A 6 11.00 7.62 1.33
N LEU A 7 11.35 6.69 2.24
CA LEU A 7 10.75 5.35 2.31
C LEU A 7 9.26 5.39 2.63
N TYR A 8 8.84 6.28 3.54
CA TYR A 8 7.42 6.51 3.80
C TYR A 8 6.68 7.00 2.54
N SER A 9 7.23 8.00 1.87
CA SER A 9 6.63 8.61 0.69
C SER A 9 6.57 7.62 -0.48
N LEU A 10 7.61 6.80 -0.64
CA LEU A 10 7.65 5.71 -1.61
C LEU A 10 6.60 4.63 -1.31
N GLY A 11 6.42 4.29 -0.02
CA GLY A 11 5.34 3.40 0.42
C GLY A 11 3.95 3.91 0.03
N ALA A 12 3.69 5.21 0.20
CA ALA A 12 2.42 5.83 -0.22
C ALA A 12 2.24 5.85 -1.75
N THR A 13 3.32 6.08 -2.51
CA THR A 13 3.29 5.95 -3.98
C THR A 13 3.00 4.51 -4.40
N LEU A 14 3.67 3.53 -3.79
CA LEU A 14 3.48 2.11 -4.09
C LEU A 14 2.07 1.64 -3.74
N TYR A 15 1.51 2.10 -2.61
CA TYR A 15 0.10 1.90 -2.27
C TYR A 15 -0.80 2.32 -3.44
N ARG A 16 -0.62 3.54 -3.95
CA ARG A 16 -1.45 4.05 -5.05
C ARG A 16 -1.32 3.25 -6.33
N LEU A 17 -0.10 2.83 -6.67
CA LEU A 17 0.15 2.02 -7.86
C LEU A 17 -0.47 0.62 -7.74
N ALA A 18 -0.39 0.01 -6.56
CA ALA A 18 -0.87 -1.36 -6.33
C ALA A 18 -2.39 -1.43 -6.08
N ALA A 19 -2.93 -0.54 -5.25
CA ALA A 19 -4.35 -0.51 -4.89
C ALA A 19 -5.23 0.27 -5.89
N GLY A 20 -4.61 1.06 -6.76
CA GLY A 20 -5.30 1.92 -7.75
C GLY A 20 -5.88 3.22 -7.18
N SER A 21 -5.73 3.44 -5.87
CA SER A 21 -6.27 4.59 -5.13
C SER A 21 -5.26 5.06 -4.09
N ALA A 22 -5.30 6.34 -3.71
CA ALA A 22 -4.44 6.85 -2.65
C ALA A 22 -4.83 6.24 -1.28
N PRO A 23 -3.89 6.12 -0.33
CA PRO A 23 -4.20 5.60 1.00
C PRO A 23 -5.12 6.53 1.81
N PHE A 24 -5.05 7.84 1.56
CA PHE A 24 -5.83 8.85 2.26
C PHE A 24 -6.41 9.87 1.28
N TYR A 25 -7.54 10.46 1.67
CA TYR A 25 -8.28 11.48 0.93
C TYR A 25 -8.77 12.56 1.90
N GLY A 26 -9.04 13.76 1.38
CA GLY A 26 -9.56 14.89 2.16
C GLY A 26 -8.92 16.21 1.74
N GLU A 27 -9.34 17.28 2.41
CA GLU A 27 -8.72 18.59 2.27
C GLU A 27 -7.32 18.62 2.89
N ARG A 28 -6.54 19.67 2.60
CA ARG A 28 -5.12 19.76 3.02
C ARG A 28 -4.86 19.38 4.49
N ASN A 29 -5.64 19.91 5.42
CA ASN A 29 -5.44 19.65 6.85
C ASN A 29 -5.85 18.24 7.25
N GLU A 30 -6.87 17.66 6.60
CA GLU A 30 -7.33 16.29 6.83
C GLU A 30 -6.29 15.30 6.31
N LEU A 31 -5.72 15.54 5.12
CA LEU A 31 -4.63 14.73 4.57
C LEU A 31 -3.38 14.77 5.45
N LEU A 32 -2.97 15.96 5.90
CA LEU A 32 -1.84 16.09 6.83
C LEU A 32 -2.10 15.32 8.13
N HIS A 33 -3.30 15.46 8.69
CA HIS A 33 -3.71 14.69 9.86
C HIS A 33 -3.65 13.18 9.60
N ALA A 34 -4.20 12.71 8.47
CA ALA A 34 -4.22 11.30 8.11
C ALA A 34 -2.82 10.71 7.99
N HIS A 35 -1.91 11.41 7.30
CA HIS A 35 -0.52 10.98 7.16
C HIS A 35 0.21 10.90 8.51
N VAL A 36 -0.12 11.75 9.48
CA VAL A 36 0.49 11.74 10.82
C VAL A 36 -0.15 10.72 11.76
N LYS A 37 -1.48 10.55 11.72
CA LYS A 37 -2.24 9.88 12.78
C LYS A 37 -2.90 8.57 12.36
N LEU A 38 -3.32 8.43 11.11
CA LEU A 38 -4.15 7.31 10.68
C LEU A 38 -3.32 6.25 9.99
N SER A 39 -3.50 4.98 10.36
CA SER A 39 -2.96 3.88 9.56
C SER A 39 -3.63 3.85 8.19
N PRO A 40 -2.89 3.59 7.10
CA PRO A 40 -3.49 3.41 5.78
C PRO A 40 -4.47 2.22 5.81
N PRO A 41 -5.53 2.22 5.00
CA PRO A 41 -6.36 1.03 4.80
C PRO A 41 -5.51 -0.16 4.35
N ASP A 42 -5.93 -1.39 4.63
CA ASP A 42 -5.15 -2.56 4.21
C ASP A 42 -5.22 -2.74 2.67
N PRO A 43 -4.08 -2.67 1.94
CA PRO A 43 -4.05 -2.85 0.48
C PRO A 43 -4.63 -4.19 0.01
N ARG A 44 -4.62 -5.22 0.86
CA ARG A 44 -5.18 -6.54 0.54
C ARG A 44 -6.67 -6.47 0.20
N GLN A 45 -7.39 -5.52 0.78
CA GLN A 45 -8.80 -5.29 0.46
C GLN A 45 -9.02 -4.83 -1.00
N ALA A 46 -8.00 -4.24 -1.61
CA ALA A 46 -7.98 -3.86 -3.03
C ALA A 46 -7.44 -4.99 -3.95
N GLY A 47 -7.12 -6.16 -3.39
CA GLY A 47 -6.57 -7.30 -4.14
C GLY A 47 -5.06 -7.24 -4.35
N VAL A 48 -4.33 -6.44 -3.55
CA VAL A 48 -2.87 -6.46 -3.52
C VAL A 48 -2.39 -7.75 -2.84
N ALA A 49 -1.32 -8.35 -3.36
CA ALA A 49 -0.73 -9.56 -2.78
C ALA A 49 -0.20 -9.33 -1.36
N ASP A 50 -0.22 -10.37 -0.53
CA ASP A 50 0.09 -10.27 0.90
C ASP A 50 1.51 -9.75 1.16
N ASP A 51 2.49 -10.26 0.43
CA ASP A 51 3.90 -9.86 0.51
C ASP A 51 4.11 -8.38 0.16
N LEU A 52 3.50 -7.91 -0.92
CA LEU A 52 3.56 -6.51 -1.34
C LEU A 52 2.82 -5.60 -0.34
N ALA A 53 1.68 -6.05 0.19
CA ALA A 53 0.92 -5.30 1.19
C ALA A 53 1.72 -5.10 2.48
N GLU A 54 2.45 -6.11 2.95
CA GLU A 54 3.33 -5.99 4.12
C GLU A 54 4.42 -4.94 3.92
N ILE A 55 5.06 -4.93 2.75
CA ILE A 55 6.10 -3.96 2.41
C ILE A 55 5.54 -2.53 2.38
N ILE A 56 4.37 -2.35 1.77
CA ILE A 56 3.67 -1.06 1.72
C ILE A 56 3.35 -0.57 3.14
N LEU A 57 2.71 -1.42 3.95
CA LEU A 57 2.27 -1.07 5.31
C LEU A 57 3.47 -0.75 6.21
N ARG A 58 4.54 -1.56 6.16
CA ARG A 58 5.76 -1.32 6.93
C ARG A 58 6.42 0.01 6.56
N SER A 59 6.47 0.34 5.28
CA SER A 59 7.05 1.61 4.81
C SER A 59 6.24 2.81 5.30
N MET A 60 4.92 2.66 5.36
CA MET A 60 3.98 3.67 5.83
C MET A 60 3.77 3.69 7.37
N SER A 61 4.57 2.95 8.14
CA SER A 61 4.52 2.95 9.60
C SER A 61 4.70 4.36 10.18
N LYS A 62 3.93 4.70 11.21
CA LYS A 62 4.00 6.04 11.82
C LYS A 62 5.28 6.25 12.60
N LEU A 63 5.74 5.22 13.30
CA LEU A 63 7.03 5.22 13.97
C LEU A 63 8.15 4.96 12.95
N PRO A 64 9.13 5.86 12.79
CA PRO A 64 10.23 5.66 11.85
C PRO A 64 11.06 4.39 12.11
N GLY A 65 11.15 3.95 13.37
CA GLY A 65 11.85 2.71 13.75
C GLY A 65 11.20 1.44 13.20
N ASP A 66 9.90 1.49 12.90
CA ASP A 66 9.15 0.34 12.37
C ASP A 66 9.25 0.25 10.83
N ARG A 67 9.77 1.30 10.19
CA ARG A 67 9.97 1.34 8.74
C ARG A 67 11.19 0.51 8.33
N PHE A 68 11.38 0.36 7.02
CA PHE A 68 12.69 -0.03 6.52
C PHE A 68 13.72 1.02 6.94
N GLN A 69 14.90 0.56 7.33
CA GLN A 69 15.95 1.45 7.82
C GLN A 69 16.84 1.94 6.68
N SER A 70 16.82 1.28 5.52
CA SER A 70 17.51 1.71 4.32
C SER A 70 16.71 1.42 3.05
N GLY A 71 17.03 2.13 1.97
CA GLY A 71 16.51 1.81 0.63
C GLY A 71 16.95 0.43 0.14
N ALA A 72 18.11 -0.06 0.57
CA ALA A 72 18.60 -1.39 0.24
C ALA A 72 17.70 -2.48 0.86
N ASP A 73 17.31 -2.34 2.14
CA ASP A 73 16.41 -3.28 2.80
C ASP A 73 15.03 -3.31 2.14
N PHE A 74 14.53 -2.12 1.77
CA PHE A 74 13.26 -1.99 1.06
C PHE A 74 13.32 -2.67 -0.33
N ALA A 75 14.39 -2.44 -1.10
CA ALA A 75 14.58 -3.04 -2.41
C ALA A 75 14.76 -4.57 -2.32
N ALA A 76 15.48 -5.06 -1.31
CA ALA A 76 15.65 -6.49 -1.07
C ALA A 76 14.30 -7.15 -0.76
N ALA A 77 13.45 -6.52 0.06
CA ALA A 77 12.10 -7.02 0.33
C ALA A 77 11.22 -7.02 -0.93
N LEU A 78 11.28 -5.98 -1.75
CA LEU A 78 10.52 -5.97 -3.02
C LEU A 78 10.99 -7.06 -3.99
N ALA A 79 12.27 -7.42 -3.97
CA ALA A 79 12.80 -8.47 -4.83
C ALA A 79 12.27 -9.87 -4.47
N THR A 80 11.74 -10.07 -3.27
CA THR A 80 11.13 -11.35 -2.85
C THR A 80 9.65 -11.46 -3.20
N VAL A 81 9.02 -10.37 -3.66
CA VAL A 81 7.59 -10.37 -4.02
C VAL A 81 7.37 -11.26 -5.24
N ASP A 82 6.45 -12.21 -5.12
CA ASP A 82 6.13 -13.09 -6.24
C ASP A 82 5.43 -12.29 -7.35
N LYS A 83 5.99 -12.38 -8.56
CA LYS A 83 5.46 -11.70 -9.76
C LYS A 83 4.22 -12.39 -10.31
N THR A 84 3.81 -13.52 -9.77
CA THR A 84 2.53 -14.14 -10.14
C THR A 84 1.38 -13.28 -9.62
N GLY A 85 0.79 -12.49 -10.53
CA GLY A 85 -0.24 -11.50 -10.23
C GLY A 85 -1.45 -12.05 -9.46
N PRO A 86 -2.32 -11.16 -8.95
CA PRO A 86 -3.33 -11.50 -7.95
C PRO A 86 -4.18 -12.71 -8.34
N LYS A 87 -4.03 -13.80 -7.59
CA LYS A 87 -4.91 -14.97 -7.69
C LYS A 87 -6.30 -14.59 -7.20
N GLY A 88 -7.18 -14.32 -8.16
CA GLY A 88 -8.62 -14.48 -7.97
C GLY A 88 -9.40 -13.17 -7.82
N ARG A 89 -9.51 -12.40 -8.90
CA ARG A 89 -10.75 -11.64 -9.11
C ARG A 89 -11.82 -12.65 -9.54
N LYS A 90 -12.43 -13.38 -8.59
CA LYS A 90 -13.74 -13.99 -8.86
C LYS A 90 -14.64 -12.82 -9.22
N ARG A 91 -14.90 -12.60 -10.52
CA ARG A 91 -15.87 -11.64 -11.03
C ARG A 91 -17.22 -12.05 -10.44
N GLY A 92 -17.46 -11.55 -9.23
CA GLY A 92 -18.60 -11.88 -8.42
C GLY A 92 -19.84 -11.31 -9.06
N PHE A 93 -20.78 -12.21 -9.34
CA PHE A 93 -22.22 -11.98 -9.35
C PHE A 93 -22.83 -11.12 -10.48
N LEU A 94 -22.22 -10.01 -10.90
CA LEU A 94 -22.83 -9.06 -11.83
C LEU A 94 -22.93 -9.55 -13.29
N GLY A 95 -22.12 -10.54 -13.69
CA GLY A 95 -22.25 -11.20 -15.01
C GLY A 95 -23.45 -12.14 -15.15
N ARG A 96 -24.14 -12.47 -14.04
CA ARG A 96 -25.33 -13.35 -14.06
C ARG A 96 -26.65 -12.61 -14.19
N ILE A 97 -26.69 -11.29 -13.94
CA ILE A 97 -27.92 -10.49 -14.01
C ILE A 97 -28.15 -9.95 -15.43
N ALA A 98 -27.10 -9.78 -16.24
CA ALA A 98 -27.19 -9.27 -17.61
C ALA A 98 -27.67 -10.30 -18.67
N ARG A 99 -28.33 -11.40 -18.26
CA ARG A 99 -28.91 -12.42 -19.15
C ARG A 99 -30.36 -12.78 -18.78
N ARG A 100 -31.16 -11.79 -18.41
CA ARG A 100 -32.63 -11.90 -18.40
C ARG A 100 -33.26 -10.62 -18.91
#